data_AF-A0A9Q0RPY0-F1
#
_entry.id   AF-A0A9Q0RPY0-F1
#
_cell.length_a   1.000
_cell.length_b   1.000
_cell.length_c   1.000
_cell.angle_alpha   90.00
_cell.angle_beta   90.00
_cell.angle_gamma   90.00
#
_symmetry.space_group_name_H-M   'P 1'
#
loop_
_entity.id
_entity.type
_entity.pdbx_description
1 polymer ?
#
loop_
_entity_poly.entity_id
_entity_poly.type
_entity_poly.pdbx_seq_one_letter_code
_entity_poly.pdbx_strand_id
1 'polypeptide(L)'
;MSDDLLLDPDIRVWVFLPIVIITFFVGILRHYVSILLSSSKRVELQQVVDSQMMIRSRALRENGKYIPKQSFLMRRHYFNNEETGYFKVSQRRTTTAPNPMTDPSMMTDMLKGNLTNVLPMILIGGWINWTFSGFVTTKVPFPLTLRFKPMLQRGIELSSLDASWVSSASWYFLNVFGLRSIYVLVLGENNAADQSRIMQDQMSGAAMSMPSDPKQAFKGEWEALEICEHNWALKNVENELLNNGAR
;
A
#
# COMPACT_ATOMS: atom_id res chain seq x y z
N MET A 1 18.51 0.92 -38.92
CA MET A 1 18.24 -0.39 -39.53
C MET A 1 17.67 -1.27 -38.43
N SER A 2 16.38 -1.58 -38.51
CA SER A 2 15.74 -2.53 -37.62
C SER A 2 16.21 -3.92 -38.01
N ASP A 3 17.23 -4.43 -37.31
CA ASP A 3 17.60 -5.84 -37.38
C ASP A 3 16.45 -6.64 -36.76
N ASP A 4 15.47 -6.97 -37.59
CA ASP A 4 14.37 -7.86 -37.22
C ASP A 4 14.92 -9.28 -37.20
N LEU A 5 15.32 -9.69 -36.00
CA LEU A 5 15.73 -11.05 -35.72
C LEU A 5 14.54 -11.99 -35.99
N LEU A 6 14.74 -12.97 -36.86
CA LEU A 6 13.77 -14.04 -37.06
C LEU A 6 13.89 -15.02 -35.90
N LEU A 7 12.90 -15.00 -35.00
CA LEU A 7 12.79 -15.95 -33.90
C LEU A 7 12.09 -17.22 -34.35
N ASP A 8 12.50 -18.35 -33.77
CA ASP A 8 11.83 -19.64 -33.95
C ASP A 8 10.37 -19.55 -33.46
N PRO A 9 9.37 -19.88 -34.30
CA PRO A 9 7.98 -19.93 -33.91
C PRO A 9 7.70 -20.80 -32.68
N ASP A 10 8.51 -21.83 -32.43
CA ASP A 10 8.32 -22.73 -31.30
C ASP A 10 8.52 -22.02 -29.95
N ILE A 11 9.37 -20.99 -29.89
CA ILE A 11 9.58 -20.17 -28.67
C ILE A 11 8.25 -19.52 -28.24
N ARG A 12 7.38 -19.17 -29.19
CA ARG A 12 6.08 -18.56 -28.89
C ARG A 12 5.16 -19.53 -28.14
N VAL A 13 5.13 -20.79 -28.57
CA VAL A 13 4.20 -21.80 -28.03
C VAL A 13 4.74 -22.41 -26.75
N TRP A 14 6.05 -22.63 -26.67
CA TRP A 14 6.68 -23.38 -25.57
C TRP A 14 7.25 -22.51 -24.45
N VAL A 15 7.49 -21.23 -24.70
CA VAL A 15 8.09 -20.33 -23.70
C VAL A 15 7.19 -19.12 -23.42
N PHE A 16 6.80 -18.40 -24.46
CA PHE A 16 6.04 -17.16 -24.30
C PHE A 16 4.67 -17.41 -23.65
N LEU A 17 3.85 -18.28 -24.24
CA LEU A 17 2.50 -18.57 -23.73
C LEU A 17 2.51 -19.28 -22.36
N PRO A 18 3.37 -20.29 -22.12
CA PRO A 18 3.42 -20.95 -20.81
C PRO A 18 3.82 -20.02 -19.68
N ILE A 19 4.72 -19.06 -19.90
CA ILE A 19 5.09 -18.06 -18.88
C ILE A 19 3.86 -17.20 -18.50
N VAL A 20 3.04 -16.79 -19.47
CA VAL A 20 1.80 -16.03 -19.20
C VAL A 20 0.82 -16.87 -18.38
N ILE A 21 0.64 -18.14 -18.73
CA ILE A 21 -0.27 -19.04 -18.03
C ILE A 21 0.21 -19.29 -16.58
N ILE A 22 1.50 -19.60 -16.40
CA ILE A 22 2.11 -19.84 -15.09
C ILE A 22 1.99 -18.59 -14.22
N THR A 23 2.34 -17.42 -14.75
CA THR A 23 2.24 -16.15 -14.00
C THR A 23 0.82 -15.88 -13.53
N PHE A 24 -0.16 -16.08 -14.42
CA PHE A 24 -1.59 -15.89 -14.12
C PHE A 24 -2.08 -16.82 -13.00
N PHE A 25 -1.86 -18.14 -13.13
CA PHE A 25 -2.34 -19.11 -12.15
C PHE A 25 -1.61 -19.00 -10.81
N VAL A 26 -0.31 -18.72 -10.81
CA VAL A 26 0.45 -18.45 -9.58
C VAL A 26 -0.10 -17.20 -8.89
N GLY A 27 -0.45 -16.15 -9.65
CA GLY A 27 -1.07 -14.95 -9.09
C GLY A 27 -2.38 -15.24 -8.35
N ILE A 28 -3.25 -16.06 -8.95
CA ILE A 28 -4.51 -16.51 -8.36
C ILE A 28 -4.26 -17.39 -7.12
N LEU A 29 -3.36 -18.38 -7.23
CA LEU A 29 -3.03 -19.27 -6.12
C LEU A 29 -2.49 -18.46 -4.92
N ARG A 30 -1.60 -17.50 -5.18
CA ARG A 30 -1.07 -16.59 -4.15
C ARG A 30 -2.19 -15.83 -3.45
N HIS A 31 -3.16 -15.30 -4.20
CA HIS A 31 -4.30 -14.59 -3.63
C HIS A 31 -5.07 -15.47 -2.64
N TYR A 32 -5.42 -16.70 -3.01
CA TYR A 32 -6.14 -17.61 -2.12
C TYR A 32 -5.30 -18.05 -0.91
N VAL A 33 -4.00 -18.34 -1.11
CA VAL A 33 -3.08 -18.67 -0.01
C VAL A 33 -2.96 -17.50 0.97
N SER A 34 -2.92 -16.26 0.46
CA SER A 34 -2.89 -15.07 1.31
C SER A 34 -4.16 -14.92 2.13
N ILE A 35 -5.34 -15.22 1.58
CA ILE A 35 -6.60 -15.22 2.34
C ILE A 35 -6.57 -16.29 3.43
N LEU A 36 -6.11 -17.51 3.11
CA LEU A 36 -6.03 -18.60 4.08
C LEU A 36 -5.02 -18.35 5.20
N LEU A 37 -3.91 -17.68 4.90
CA LEU A 37 -2.89 -17.31 5.87
C LEU A 37 -3.22 -16.02 6.63
N SER A 38 -4.18 -15.23 6.15
CA SER A 38 -4.60 -14.02 6.85
C SER A 38 -5.25 -14.39 8.18
N SER A 39 -4.63 -13.99 9.27
CA SER A 39 -5.15 -14.19 10.62
C SER A 39 -5.60 -12.85 11.18
N SER A 40 -6.81 -12.80 11.73
CA SER A 40 -7.25 -11.65 12.51
C SER A 40 -6.47 -11.63 13.82
N LYS A 41 -5.49 -10.74 13.94
CA LYS A 41 -4.81 -10.52 15.22
C LYS A 41 -5.86 -10.13 16.27
N ARG A 42 -5.78 -10.75 17.45
CA ARG A 42 -6.60 -10.33 18.60
C ARG A 42 -6.10 -8.97 19.03
N VAL A 43 -6.84 -7.92 18.66
CA VAL A 43 -6.54 -6.56 19.08
C VAL A 43 -6.96 -6.42 20.54
N GLU A 44 -6.11 -5.77 21.34
CA GLU A 44 -6.45 -5.43 22.72
C GLU A 44 -7.61 -4.44 22.73
N LEU A 45 -8.63 -4.68 23.56
CA LEU A 45 -9.81 -3.82 23.65
C LEU A 45 -9.43 -2.35 23.91
N GLN A 46 -8.42 -2.13 24.76
CA GLN A 46 -7.93 -0.81 25.11
C GLN A 46 -7.36 -0.08 23.89
N GLN A 47 -6.57 -0.77 23.05
CA GLN A 47 -6.02 -0.21 21.81
C GLN A 47 -7.13 0.17 20.82
N VAL A 48 -8.21 -0.63 20.74
CA VAL A 48 -9.37 -0.30 19.90
C VAL A 48 -10.05 0.96 20.41
N VAL A 49 -10.33 1.06 21.71
CA VAL A 49 -10.94 2.25 22.32
C VAL A 49 -10.11 3.49 22.02
N ASP A 50 -8.80 3.42 22.24
CA ASP A 50 -7.87 4.51 21.99
C ASP A 50 -7.85 4.96 20.51
N SER A 51 -7.88 3.99 19.58
CA SER A 51 -7.97 4.30 18.15
C SER A 51 -9.28 5.01 17.79
N GLN A 52 -10.40 4.58 18.35
CA GLN A 52 -11.72 5.16 18.09
C GLN A 52 -11.86 6.55 18.72
N MET A 53 -11.26 6.78 19.90
CA MET A 53 -11.23 8.11 20.51
C MET A 53 -10.39 9.10 19.69
N MET A 54 -9.30 8.65 19.08
CA MET A 54 -8.50 9.45 18.17
C MET A 54 -9.27 9.81 16.88
N ILE A 55 -9.96 8.84 16.28
CA ILE A 55 -10.85 9.09 15.11
C ILE A 55 -11.96 10.08 15.47
N ARG A 56 -12.57 9.92 16.66
CA ARG A 56 -13.61 10.83 17.15
C ARG A 56 -13.09 12.26 17.33
N SER A 57 -11.88 12.43 17.84
CA SER A 57 -11.25 13.76 17.94
C SER A 57 -11.00 14.38 16.58
N ARG A 58 -10.47 13.62 15.62
CA ARG A 58 -10.29 14.10 14.25
C ARG A 58 -11.61 14.52 13.62
N ALA A 59 -12.66 13.72 13.78
CA ALA A 59 -14.00 14.05 13.30
C ALA A 59 -14.56 15.31 13.98
N LEU A 60 -14.28 15.53 15.28
CA LEU A 60 -14.65 16.75 15.99
C LEU A 60 -13.92 17.98 15.42
N ARG A 61 -12.64 17.84 15.05
CA ARG A 61 -11.85 18.93 14.46
C ARG A 61 -12.30 19.28 13.04
N GLU A 62 -12.58 18.27 12.22
CA GLU A 62 -12.98 18.47 10.81
C GLU A 62 -14.45 18.88 10.67
N ASN A 63 -15.35 18.24 11.43
CA ASN A 63 -16.80 18.38 11.30
C ASN A 63 -17.46 19.08 12.49
N GLY A 64 -16.69 19.59 13.45
CA GLY A 64 -17.21 20.30 14.63
C GLY A 64 -17.96 21.59 14.32
N LYS A 65 -17.88 22.10 13.09
CA LYS A 65 -18.57 23.31 12.60
C LYS A 65 -20.11 23.22 12.53
N TYR A 66 -20.67 22.01 12.59
CA TYR A 66 -22.12 21.78 12.48
C TYR A 66 -22.83 21.65 13.83
N ILE A 67 -22.09 21.54 14.96
CA ILE A 67 -22.66 21.33 16.30
C ILE A 67 -22.56 22.59 17.17
N PRO A 68 -23.53 22.89 18.08
CA PRO A 68 -23.58 24.07 18.97
C PRO A 68 -22.20 24.50 19.48
N LYS A 69 -21.85 25.79 19.45
CA LYS A 69 -20.54 26.28 19.95
C LYS A 69 -20.27 25.74 21.36
N GLN A 70 -21.28 25.78 22.22
CA GLN A 70 -21.22 25.20 23.56
C GLN A 70 -20.94 23.70 23.55
N SER A 71 -21.59 22.95 22.67
CA SER A 71 -21.37 21.52 22.47
C SER A 71 -19.95 21.20 21.99
N PHE A 72 -19.40 22.02 21.09
CA PHE A 72 -18.03 21.87 20.62
C PHE A 72 -17.04 22.14 21.76
N LEU A 73 -17.19 23.25 22.49
CA LEU A 73 -16.31 23.63 23.59
C LEU A 73 -16.32 22.59 24.72
N MET A 74 -17.48 22.03 25.06
CA MET A 74 -17.59 20.97 26.06
C MET A 74 -16.83 19.70 25.64
N ARG A 75 -16.92 19.30 24.36
CA ARG A 75 -16.20 18.14 23.83
C ARG A 75 -14.70 18.41 23.71
N ARG A 76 -14.31 19.62 23.29
CA ARG A 76 -12.91 20.06 23.29
C ARG A 76 -12.32 20.00 24.69
N HIS A 77 -13.05 20.51 25.69
CA HIS A 77 -12.65 20.46 27.09
C HIS A 77 -12.49 19.01 27.60
N TYR A 78 -13.39 18.09 27.24
CA TYR A 78 -13.27 16.67 27.60
C TYR A 78 -11.97 16.03 27.08
N PHE A 79 -11.52 16.40 25.88
CA PHE A 79 -10.29 15.87 25.31
C PHE A 79 -9.03 16.57 25.81
N ASN A 80 -9.06 17.92 25.92
CA ASN A 80 -7.88 18.75 26.12
C ASN A 80 -7.64 19.25 27.54
N ASN A 81 -8.55 19.04 28.49
CA ASN A 81 -8.36 19.47 29.87
C ASN A 81 -7.03 18.95 30.44
N GLU A 82 -6.28 19.84 31.12
CA GLU A 82 -4.91 19.55 31.58
C GLU A 82 -4.84 18.46 32.67
N GLU A 83 -5.88 18.35 33.50
CA GLU A 83 -5.95 17.41 34.63
C GLU A 83 -6.77 16.15 34.30
N THR A 84 -7.91 16.31 33.61
CA THR A 84 -8.89 15.24 33.37
C THR A 84 -9.04 14.84 31.90
N GLY A 85 -8.37 15.54 30.99
CA GLY A 85 -8.51 15.34 29.55
C GLY A 85 -8.08 13.95 29.12
N TYR A 86 -8.87 13.33 28.24
CA TYR A 86 -8.61 11.97 27.76
C TYR A 86 -7.19 11.79 27.23
N PHE A 87 -6.64 12.77 26.50
CA PHE A 87 -5.30 12.68 25.92
C PHE A 87 -4.18 12.77 26.97
N LYS A 88 -4.34 13.61 27.99
CA LYS A 88 -3.36 13.72 29.08
C LYS A 88 -3.37 12.48 29.97
N VAL A 89 -4.57 11.99 30.32
CA VAL A 89 -4.72 10.75 31.12
C VAL A 89 -4.19 9.54 30.33
N SER A 90 -4.49 9.45 29.03
CA SER A 90 -4.03 8.34 28.19
C SER A 90 -2.53 8.40 27.87
N GLN A 91 -1.91 9.58 27.86
CA GLN A 91 -0.44 9.72 27.83
C GLN A 91 0.24 9.26 29.11
N ARG A 92 -0.41 9.48 30.27
CA ARG A 92 0.09 9.03 31.58
C ARG A 92 -0.07 7.53 31.80
N ARG A 93 -1.03 6.90 31.12
CA ARG A 93 -1.08 5.43 31.04
C ARG A 93 0.22 4.99 30.41
N THR A 94 0.99 4.19 31.15
CA THR A 94 2.20 3.56 30.66
C THR A 94 1.80 2.71 29.48
N THR A 95 1.85 3.27 28.28
CA THR A 95 2.09 2.47 27.11
C THR A 95 3.41 1.79 27.41
N THR A 96 3.36 0.50 27.69
CA THR A 96 4.28 -0.43 27.05
C THR A 96 4.14 -0.17 25.56
N ALA A 97 4.67 0.96 25.11
CA ALA A 97 4.96 1.18 23.71
C ALA A 97 5.96 0.07 23.45
N PRO A 98 5.60 -0.96 22.67
CA PRO A 98 6.64 -1.78 22.11
C PRO A 98 7.36 -0.79 21.22
N ASN A 99 8.50 -0.26 21.67
CA ASN A 99 9.38 0.42 20.74
C ASN A 99 9.54 -0.58 19.59
N PRO A 100 9.43 -0.15 18.32
CA PRO A 100 9.65 -1.05 17.20
C PRO A 100 11.05 -1.71 17.23
N MET A 101 11.94 -1.23 18.10
CA MET A 101 13.24 -1.82 18.41
C MET A 101 13.25 -2.80 19.59
N THR A 102 12.24 -2.79 20.47
CA THR A 102 12.13 -3.69 21.65
C THR A 102 11.16 -4.84 21.46
N ASP A 103 10.27 -4.78 20.47
CA ASP A 103 9.35 -5.89 20.16
C ASP A 103 9.62 -6.44 18.75
N PRO A 104 10.53 -7.43 18.65
CA PRO A 104 10.88 -8.08 17.39
C PRO A 104 9.67 -8.64 16.65
N SER A 105 8.55 -8.88 17.32
CA SER A 105 7.34 -9.49 16.75
C SER A 105 6.64 -8.60 15.71
N MET A 106 6.50 -7.29 15.97
CA MET A 106 5.81 -6.35 15.07
C MET A 106 6.60 -6.06 13.79
N MET A 107 7.93 -5.88 13.92
CA MET A 107 8.83 -5.76 12.77
C MET A 107 8.89 -7.06 11.99
N THR A 108 8.92 -8.22 12.67
CA THR A 108 8.88 -9.53 12.02
C THR A 108 7.57 -9.72 11.27
N ASP A 109 6.44 -9.27 11.78
CA ASP A 109 5.15 -9.42 11.09
C ASP A 109 5.06 -8.55 9.83
N MET A 110 5.62 -7.34 9.85
CA MET A 110 5.71 -6.47 8.67
C MET A 110 6.69 -7.04 7.63
N LEU A 111 7.86 -7.49 8.08
CA LEU A 111 8.87 -8.12 7.22
C LEU A 111 8.37 -9.44 6.66
N LYS A 112 7.67 -10.25 7.46
CA LYS A 112 7.06 -11.51 7.04
C LYS A 112 5.95 -11.24 6.02
N GLY A 113 5.15 -10.20 6.22
CA GLY A 113 4.19 -9.73 5.22
C GLY A 113 4.87 -9.38 3.90
N ASN A 114 5.93 -8.57 3.91
CA ASN A 114 6.62 -8.19 2.68
C ASN A 114 7.37 -9.37 2.02
N LEU A 115 8.06 -10.19 2.82
CA LEU A 115 8.83 -11.34 2.37
C LEU A 115 7.94 -12.44 1.78
N THR A 116 6.81 -12.76 2.41
CA THR A 116 5.87 -13.76 1.87
C THR A 116 5.27 -13.35 0.54
N ASN A 117 5.28 -12.05 0.21
CA ASN A 117 4.78 -11.52 -1.05
C ASN A 117 5.85 -11.41 -2.14
N VAL A 118 7.07 -10.99 -1.78
CA VAL A 118 8.17 -10.81 -2.75
C VAL A 118 8.93 -12.11 -3.03
N LEU A 119 9.05 -12.99 -2.04
CA LEU A 119 9.83 -14.22 -2.15
C LEU A 119 9.32 -15.15 -3.26
N PRO A 120 8.01 -15.46 -3.37
CA PRO A 120 7.52 -16.32 -4.45
C PRO A 120 7.81 -15.75 -5.84
N MET A 121 7.71 -14.42 -5.99
CA MET A 121 7.96 -13.73 -7.26
C MET A 121 9.43 -13.89 -7.70
N ILE A 122 10.38 -13.71 -6.77
CA ILE A 122 11.81 -13.86 -7.04
C ILE A 122 12.17 -15.32 -7.31
N LEU A 123 11.65 -16.25 -6.52
CA LEU A 123 11.93 -17.69 -6.69
C LEU A 123 11.50 -18.19 -8.06
N ILE A 124 10.28 -17.84 -8.49
CA ILE A 124 9.77 -18.24 -9.80
C ILE A 124 10.53 -17.55 -10.93
N GLY A 125 10.87 -16.27 -10.77
CA GLY A 125 11.71 -15.56 -11.75
C GLY A 125 13.12 -16.17 -11.87
N GLY A 126 13.70 -16.63 -10.76
CA GLY A 126 14.95 -17.38 -10.73
C GLY A 126 14.84 -18.73 -11.43
N TRP A 127 13.77 -19.48 -11.17
CA TRP A 127 13.49 -20.75 -11.82
C TRP A 127 13.28 -20.60 -13.33
N ILE A 128 12.48 -19.62 -13.77
CA ILE A 128 12.30 -19.31 -15.21
C ILE A 128 13.63 -18.94 -15.86
N ASN A 129 14.44 -18.12 -15.20
CA ASN A 129 15.76 -17.77 -15.72
C ASN A 129 16.69 -18.98 -15.83
N TRP A 130 16.57 -19.97 -14.95
CA TRP A 130 17.37 -21.19 -15.02
C TRP A 130 16.87 -22.15 -16.11
N THR A 131 15.56 -22.35 -16.21
CA THR A 131 14.93 -23.29 -17.18
C THR A 131 14.92 -22.74 -18.61
N PHE A 132 14.73 -21.43 -18.78
CA PHE A 132 14.59 -20.77 -20.09
C PHE A 132 15.72 -19.76 -20.34
N SER A 133 16.96 -20.16 -20.07
CA SER A 133 18.17 -19.36 -20.35
C SER A 133 18.69 -19.57 -21.77
N GLY A 134 19.47 -18.63 -22.29
CA GLY A 134 20.28 -18.83 -23.51
C GLY A 134 19.64 -18.35 -24.82
N PHE A 135 18.43 -17.80 -24.79
CA PHE A 135 17.75 -17.31 -25.98
C PHE A 135 16.91 -16.06 -25.70
N VAL A 136 16.57 -15.34 -26.77
CA VAL A 136 15.72 -14.15 -26.76
C VAL A 136 14.24 -14.57 -26.83
N THR A 137 13.38 -13.99 -25.99
CA THR A 137 11.96 -14.37 -25.95
C THR A 137 11.08 -13.48 -26.82
N THR A 138 11.22 -12.15 -26.68
CA THR A 138 10.40 -11.20 -27.43
C THR A 138 11.08 -9.85 -27.56
N LYS A 139 10.54 -9.01 -28.45
CA LYS A 139 10.94 -7.61 -28.65
C LYS A 139 9.86 -6.71 -28.10
N VAL A 140 10.25 -5.79 -27.23
CA VAL A 140 9.35 -4.78 -26.66
C VAL A 140 9.17 -3.63 -27.67
N PRO A 141 7.96 -3.08 -27.89
CA PRO A 141 7.71 -2.11 -28.96
C PRO A 141 8.15 -0.67 -28.62
N PHE A 142 8.92 -0.48 -27.55
CA PHE A 142 9.42 0.83 -27.13
C PHE A 142 10.92 0.75 -26.81
N PRO A 143 11.69 1.83 -27.10
CA PRO A 143 13.13 1.85 -26.89
C PRO A 143 13.44 1.84 -25.39
N LEU A 144 14.38 0.99 -25.00
CA LEU A 144 14.86 0.84 -23.62
C LEU A 144 16.28 1.39 -23.48
N THR A 145 16.61 1.95 -22.30
CA THR A 145 17.96 2.49 -22.08
C THR A 145 18.99 1.36 -21.90
N LEU A 146 20.21 1.58 -22.39
CA LEU A 146 21.28 0.57 -22.37
C LEU A 146 21.67 0.13 -20.95
N ARG A 147 21.39 0.95 -19.92
CA ARG A 147 21.67 0.61 -18.51
C ARG A 147 20.81 -0.54 -18.00
N PHE A 148 19.64 -0.78 -18.58
CA PHE A 148 18.79 -1.92 -18.22
C PHE A 148 19.18 -3.20 -18.95
N LYS A 149 20.03 -3.14 -19.98
CA LYS A 149 20.46 -4.30 -20.78
C LYS A 149 20.97 -5.49 -19.95
N PRO A 150 21.90 -5.35 -18.99
CA PRO A 150 22.36 -6.51 -18.19
C PRO A 150 21.26 -7.16 -17.36
N MET A 151 20.22 -6.39 -16.99
CA MET A 151 19.06 -6.92 -16.27
C MET A 151 18.07 -7.61 -17.22
N LEU A 152 17.85 -7.03 -18.41
CA LEU A 152 16.85 -7.48 -19.38
C LEU A 152 17.29 -8.66 -20.25
N GLN A 153 18.61 -8.82 -20.40
CA GLN A 153 19.23 -9.84 -21.25
C GLN A 153 20.05 -10.83 -20.42
N ARG A 154 19.64 -11.04 -19.17
CA ARG A 154 20.28 -12.02 -18.30
C ARG A 154 20.20 -13.40 -18.96
N GLY A 155 21.37 -14.04 -19.15
CA GLY A 155 21.48 -15.33 -19.85
C GLY A 155 21.69 -15.23 -21.36
N ILE A 156 21.94 -14.03 -21.92
CA ILE A 156 22.26 -13.81 -23.34
C ILE A 156 23.63 -13.12 -23.45
N GLU A 157 24.57 -13.71 -24.18
CA GLU A 157 25.96 -13.23 -24.27
C GLU A 157 26.22 -12.25 -25.44
N LEU A 158 25.15 -11.68 -26.04
CA LEU A 158 25.25 -10.79 -27.20
C LEU A 158 25.36 -9.31 -26.80
N SER A 159 26.59 -8.81 -26.74
CA SER A 159 26.90 -7.42 -26.37
C SER A 159 26.43 -6.36 -27.38
N SER A 160 26.19 -6.73 -28.64
CA SER A 160 25.71 -5.83 -29.70
C SER A 160 24.18 -5.76 -29.83
N LEU A 161 23.43 -6.65 -29.18
CA LEU A 161 21.97 -6.73 -29.31
C LEU A 161 21.27 -5.49 -28.74
N ASP A 162 20.23 -4.99 -29.39
CA ASP A 162 19.45 -3.86 -28.86
C ASP A 162 18.76 -4.23 -27.52
N ALA A 163 18.65 -3.27 -26.60
CA ALA A 163 18.06 -3.47 -25.28
C ALA A 163 16.54 -3.77 -25.32
N SER A 164 15.90 -3.54 -26.47
CA SER A 164 14.49 -3.86 -26.73
C SER A 164 14.21 -5.36 -26.78
N TRP A 165 15.23 -6.18 -27.04
CA TRP A 165 15.13 -7.63 -27.01
C TRP A 165 15.31 -8.14 -25.58
N VAL A 166 14.31 -8.88 -25.08
CA VAL A 166 14.24 -9.29 -23.69
C VAL A 166 14.32 -10.81 -23.52
N SER A 167 14.91 -11.23 -22.40
CA SER A 167 14.96 -12.64 -22.00
C SER A 167 13.63 -13.12 -21.40
N SER A 168 13.54 -14.43 -21.18
CA SER A 168 12.38 -15.09 -20.57
C SER A 168 12.08 -14.57 -19.17
N ALA A 169 13.12 -14.27 -18.37
CA ALA A 169 12.98 -13.72 -17.03
C ALA A 169 12.36 -12.31 -17.05
N SER A 170 12.77 -11.48 -18.01
CA SER A 170 12.21 -10.14 -18.18
C SER A 170 10.78 -10.17 -18.69
N TRP A 171 10.46 -11.12 -19.58
CA TRP A 171 9.08 -11.39 -19.99
C TRP A 171 8.20 -11.80 -18.81
N TYR A 172 8.71 -12.66 -17.92
CA TYR A 172 8.03 -13.02 -16.66
C TYR A 172 7.76 -11.78 -15.79
N PHE A 173 8.77 -10.95 -15.51
CA PHE A 173 8.58 -9.75 -14.70
C PHE A 173 7.58 -8.78 -15.32
N LEU A 174 7.61 -8.62 -16.65
CA LEU A 174 6.62 -7.81 -17.38
C LEU A 174 5.20 -8.35 -17.13
N ASN A 175 4.99 -9.67 -17.22
CA ASN A 175 3.69 -10.27 -16.92
C ASN A 175 3.27 -10.10 -15.46
N VAL A 176 4.18 -10.26 -14.50
CA VAL A 176 3.85 -10.05 -13.08
C VAL A 176 3.36 -8.62 -12.82
N PHE A 177 3.98 -7.61 -13.43
CA PHE A 177 3.55 -6.22 -13.29
C PHE A 177 2.30 -5.89 -14.13
N GLY A 178 2.19 -6.46 -15.33
CA GLY A 178 1.11 -6.17 -16.28
C GLY A 178 -0.21 -6.88 -15.98
N LEU A 179 -0.18 -8.11 -15.47
CA LEU A 179 -1.37 -8.91 -15.14
C LEU A 179 -2.11 -8.41 -13.89
N ARG A 180 -1.53 -7.44 -13.17
CA ARG A 180 -2.10 -6.87 -11.96
C ARG A 180 -3.52 -6.34 -12.14
N SER A 181 -3.75 -5.50 -13.15
CA SER A 181 -5.08 -4.94 -13.43
C SER A 181 -6.08 -6.03 -13.83
N ILE A 182 -5.59 -7.10 -14.47
CA ILE A 182 -6.42 -8.25 -14.83
C ILE A 182 -6.82 -9.03 -13.57
N TYR A 183 -5.94 -9.18 -12.58
CA TYR A 183 -6.31 -9.79 -11.30
C TYR A 183 -7.39 -9.00 -10.57
N VAL A 184 -7.35 -7.67 -10.60
CA VAL A 184 -8.41 -6.82 -10.00
C VAL A 184 -9.76 -7.03 -10.71
N LEU A 185 -9.76 -7.17 -12.04
CA LEU A 185 -10.98 -7.44 -12.80
C LEU A 185 -11.56 -8.84 -12.52
N VAL A 186 -10.70 -9.85 -12.35
CA VAL A 186 -11.12 -11.24 -12.14
C VAL A 186 -11.51 -11.52 -10.69
N LEU A 187 -10.78 -10.95 -9.72
CA LEU A 187 -10.93 -11.24 -8.28
C LEU A 187 -11.69 -10.14 -7.51
N GLY A 188 -11.97 -8.99 -8.15
CA GLY A 188 -12.68 -7.86 -7.55
C GLY A 188 -11.81 -6.97 -6.64
N GLU A 189 -12.44 -5.98 -5.98
CA GLU A 189 -11.76 -4.95 -5.15
C GLU A 189 -11.06 -5.52 -3.90
N ASN A 190 -11.37 -6.74 -3.48
CA ASN A 190 -10.72 -7.42 -2.36
C ASN A 190 -9.45 -8.18 -2.78
N ASN A 191 -8.77 -7.74 -3.84
CA ASN A 191 -7.51 -8.35 -4.22
C ASN A 191 -6.43 -8.04 -3.17
N ALA A 192 -6.33 -8.86 -2.13
CA ALA A 192 -5.30 -8.80 -1.10
C ALA A 192 -3.86 -8.91 -1.67
N ALA A 193 -3.75 -9.33 -2.93
CA ALA A 193 -2.52 -9.42 -3.69
C ALA A 193 -2.11 -8.08 -4.35
N ASP A 194 -2.96 -7.05 -4.35
CA ASP A 194 -2.74 -5.75 -5.00
C ASP A 194 -1.86 -4.81 -4.14
N GLN A 195 -0.56 -5.06 -4.13
CA GLN A 195 0.39 -4.43 -3.18
C GLN A 195 1.27 -3.31 -3.72
N SER A 196 1.17 -2.98 -4.99
CA SER A 196 1.70 -1.71 -5.54
C SER A 196 1.30 -0.47 -4.72
N ARG A 197 0.11 -0.40 -4.11
CA ARG A 197 -0.25 0.69 -3.18
C ARG A 197 0.70 0.70 -2.00
N ILE A 198 0.94 -0.48 -1.40
CA ILE A 198 1.85 -0.63 -0.27
C ILE A 198 3.31 -0.35 -0.67
N MET A 199 3.76 -0.84 -1.83
CA MET A 199 5.12 -0.62 -2.32
C MET A 199 5.35 0.84 -2.76
N GLN A 200 4.35 1.48 -3.37
CA GLN A 200 4.35 2.92 -3.68
C GLN A 200 4.28 3.76 -2.39
N ASP A 201 3.53 3.34 -1.38
CA ASP A 201 3.47 3.98 -0.06
C ASP A 201 4.78 3.81 0.73
N GLN A 202 5.48 2.69 0.55
CA GLN A 202 6.78 2.43 1.16
C GLN A 202 7.90 3.22 0.47
N MET A 203 7.83 3.36 -0.86
CA MET A 203 8.81 4.10 -1.65
C MET A 203 8.59 5.62 -1.63
N SER A 204 7.35 6.07 -1.40
CA SER A 204 6.99 7.49 -1.18
C SER A 204 7.19 7.96 0.25
N GLY A 205 7.63 7.08 1.17
CA GLY A 205 7.80 7.42 2.59
C GLY A 205 6.49 7.65 3.35
N ALA A 206 5.33 7.49 2.71
CA ALA A 206 4.03 7.66 3.33
C ALA A 206 3.75 6.60 4.42
N ALA A 207 4.31 5.39 4.28
CA ALA A 207 4.20 4.32 5.27
C ALA A 207 4.98 4.58 6.59
N MET A 208 5.85 5.60 6.63
CA MET A 208 6.55 6.05 7.86
C MET A 208 5.73 7.05 8.69
N SER A 209 4.53 7.43 8.23
CA SER A 209 3.71 8.46 8.88
C SER A 209 2.76 7.94 9.96
N MET A 210 2.71 6.63 10.21
CA MET A 210 2.01 6.10 11.37
C MET A 210 2.92 6.28 12.59
N PRO A 211 2.57 7.11 13.58
CA PRO A 211 3.38 7.26 14.77
C PRO A 211 3.45 5.90 15.47
N SER A 212 4.66 5.36 15.57
CA SER A 212 4.94 4.11 16.29
C SER A 212 4.69 4.23 17.80
N ASP A 213 4.46 5.45 18.30
CA ASP A 213 4.17 5.71 19.70
C ASP A 213 2.78 6.37 19.85
N PRO A 214 1.81 5.67 20.48
CA PRO A 214 0.51 6.24 20.82
C PRO A 214 0.62 7.55 21.62
N LYS A 215 1.67 7.72 22.44
CA LYS A 215 1.87 8.96 23.21
C LYS A 215 2.13 10.17 22.32
N GLN A 216 2.96 9.99 21.29
CA GLN A 216 3.24 11.04 20.32
C GLN A 216 2.00 11.36 19.47
N ALA A 217 1.24 10.33 19.07
CA ALA A 217 -0.03 10.50 18.37
C ALA A 217 -1.04 11.31 19.20
N PHE A 218 -1.21 10.96 20.49
CA PHE A 218 -2.09 11.71 21.40
C PHE A 218 -1.61 13.13 21.66
N LYS A 219 -0.29 13.37 21.68
CA LYS A 219 0.27 14.72 21.85
C LYS A 219 -0.04 15.59 20.63
N GLY A 220 0.20 15.08 19.43
CA GLY A 220 -0.08 15.80 18.19
C GLY A 220 -1.57 16.12 18.05
N GLU A 221 -2.46 15.19 18.42
CA GLU A 221 -3.90 15.46 18.36
C GLU A 221 -4.36 16.44 19.44
N TRP A 222 -3.78 16.41 20.65
CA TRP A 222 -4.04 17.42 21.68
C TRP A 222 -3.66 18.83 21.21
N GLU A 223 -2.45 18.99 20.65
CA GLU A 223 -1.97 20.28 20.10
C GLU A 223 -2.85 20.75 18.94
N ALA A 224 -3.22 19.85 18.03
CA ALA A 224 -4.07 20.17 16.89
C ALA A 224 -5.49 20.57 17.31
N LEU A 225 -6.05 19.94 18.34
CA LEU A 225 -7.38 20.27 18.86
C LEU A 225 -7.38 21.57 19.67
N GLU A 226 -6.25 21.94 20.28
CA GLU A 226 -6.11 23.18 21.05
C GLU A 226 -6.17 24.41 20.13
N ILE A 227 -5.53 24.31 18.96
CA ILE A 227 -5.51 25.36 17.94
C ILE A 227 -6.88 25.45 17.22
N CYS A 228 -7.73 24.42 17.34
CA CYS A 228 -8.99 24.37 16.61
C CYS A 228 -10.03 25.35 17.20
N GLU A 229 -10.45 26.30 16.36
CA GLU A 229 -11.53 27.23 16.65
C GLU A 229 -12.87 26.77 16.04
N HIS A 230 -13.94 27.09 16.75
CA HIS A 230 -15.28 26.75 16.30
C HIS A 230 -15.84 27.81 15.34
N ASN A 231 -15.83 27.49 14.05
CA ASN A 231 -16.54 28.27 13.05
C ASN A 231 -17.92 27.68 12.77
N TRP A 232 -18.98 28.33 13.23
CA TRP A 232 -20.36 27.88 13.06
C TRP A 232 -20.81 28.04 11.61
N ALA A 233 -21.01 26.92 10.91
CA ALA A 233 -21.43 26.96 9.51
C ALA A 233 -22.89 27.40 9.34
N LEU A 234 -23.77 27.10 10.29
CA LEU A 234 -25.22 27.31 10.19
C LEU A 234 -25.65 28.72 10.66
N LYS A 235 -24.83 29.77 10.51
CA LYS A 235 -25.11 31.09 11.14
C LYS A 235 -26.09 31.90 10.30
N ASN A 236 -26.01 31.69 9.00
CA ASN A 236 -26.76 32.43 7.97
C ASN A 236 -27.70 31.49 7.19
N VAL A 237 -27.96 30.29 7.72
CA VAL A 237 -28.71 29.26 7.00
C VAL A 237 -30.15 29.71 6.74
N GLU A 238 -30.73 30.49 7.65
CA GLU A 238 -32.06 31.09 7.50
C GLU A 238 -32.10 32.06 6.32
N ASN A 239 -31.08 32.89 6.16
CA ASN A 239 -30.99 33.84 5.05
C ASN A 239 -30.74 33.13 3.72
N GLU A 240 -29.90 32.09 3.69
CA GLU A 240 -29.67 31.27 2.50
C GLU A 240 -30.95 30.52 2.07
N LEU A 241 -31.71 30.00 3.03
CA LEU A 241 -32.97 29.30 2.77
C LEU A 241 -34.03 30.25 2.20
N LEU A 242 -34.19 31.44 2.80
CA LEU A 242 -35.17 32.44 2.35
C LEU A 242 -34.81 33.02 0.98
N ASN A 243 -33.53 33.25 0.70
CA ASN A 243 -33.07 33.77 -0.59
C ASN A 243 -33.24 32.75 -1.74
N ASN A 244 -33.17 31.45 -1.46
CA ASN A 244 -33.39 30.41 -2.46
C ASN A 244 -34.89 30.16 -2.78
N GLY A 245 -35.80 30.58 -1.91
CA GLY A 245 -37.26 30.53 -2.16
C GLY A 245 -37.81 31.72 -2.96
N ALA A 246 -36.98 32.73 -3.24
CA ALA A 246 -37.35 33.93 -3.99
C ALA A 246 -36.98 33.88 -5.49
N ARG A 247 -36.78 32.68 -6.05
CA ARG A 247 -36.61 32.43 -7.49
C ARG A 247 -37.75 31.60 -8.04
#